data_AF-A0AAW1DF97-F1
#
_entry.id   AF-A0AAW1DF97-F1
#
_cell.length_a   1.000
_cell.length_b   1.000
_cell.length_c   1.000
_cell.angle_alpha   90.00
_cell.angle_beta   90.00
_cell.angle_gamma   90.00
#
_symmetry.space_group_name_H-M   'P 1'
#
loop_
_entity.id
_entity.type
_entity.pdbx_description
1 polymer ?
#
loop_
_entity_poly.entity_id
_entity_poly.type
_entity_poly.pdbx_seq_one_letter_code
_entity_poly.pdbx_strand_id
1 'polypeptide(L)'
;MHDMGELWLRSEVSQLEDKTRKGMKDSLPPYLVPDPDAFLNHPSLIKQLISAKKFIVLIPLIVVSALDECKQSSSRVRDTIRWLEWQLRNGRRNMRLQRENEHQAVPFIKYPKKKDKEAWMFLRVVECCNYLCNQSTGEKNPELVTLLTGSKTLLTNQNTTGFSHLGVAKSAGINVEHIETFFSKWKSSSKSHG
;
A
#
# COMPACT_ATOMS: atom_id res chain seq x y z
N MET A 1 -8.95 3.70 -50.50
CA MET A 1 -7.60 4.18 -50.12
C MET A 1 -7.66 4.44 -48.63
N HIS A 2 -6.98 3.65 -47.82
CA HIS A 2 -6.98 3.84 -46.36
C HIS A 2 -6.36 5.21 -46.08
N ASP A 3 -7.08 6.04 -45.34
CA ASP A 3 -6.70 7.41 -45.07
C ASP A 3 -5.38 7.40 -44.28
N MET A 4 -4.30 7.90 -44.89
CA MET A 4 -2.98 7.92 -44.26
C MET A 4 -3.00 8.76 -42.97
N GLY A 5 -3.95 9.70 -42.85
CA GLY A 5 -4.20 10.42 -41.61
C GLY A 5 -4.67 9.50 -40.47
N GLU A 6 -5.51 8.50 -40.77
CA GLU A 6 -6.01 7.55 -39.78
C GLU A 6 -4.91 6.57 -39.33
N LEU A 7 -4.07 6.12 -40.26
CA LEU A 7 -2.92 5.26 -39.93
C LEU A 7 -1.84 6.02 -39.13
N TRP A 8 -1.63 7.30 -39.44
CA TRP A 8 -0.71 8.15 -38.68
C TRP A 8 -1.24 8.43 -37.28
N LEU A 9 -2.53 8.77 -37.13
CA LEU A 9 -3.17 8.93 -35.83
C LEU A 9 -3.13 7.65 -35.00
N ARG A 10 -3.39 6.48 -35.59
CA ARG A 10 -3.28 5.19 -34.88
C ARG A 10 -1.85 4.88 -34.45
N SER A 11 -0.86 5.21 -35.27
CA SER A 11 0.56 5.06 -34.92
C SER A 11 0.97 6.04 -33.81
N GLU A 12 0.52 7.30 -33.88
CA GLU A 12 0.77 8.31 -32.84
C GLU A 12 0.13 7.88 -31.52
N VAL A 13 -1.12 7.40 -31.56
CA VAL A 13 -1.84 6.87 -30.39
C VAL A 13 -1.15 5.63 -29.85
N SER A 14 -0.75 4.67 -30.69
CA SER A 14 -0.02 3.47 -30.26
C SER A 14 1.34 3.81 -29.64
N GLN A 15 2.06 4.80 -30.20
CA GLN A 15 3.32 5.26 -29.64
C GLN A 15 3.13 6.05 -28.35
N LEU A 16 2.05 6.83 -28.24
CA LEU A 16 1.66 7.51 -27.01
C LEU A 16 1.27 6.49 -25.95
N GLU A 17 0.48 5.47 -26.28
CA GLU A 17 0.12 4.37 -25.38
C GLU A 17 1.34 3.56 -24.96
N ASP A 18 2.29 3.27 -25.85
CA ASP A 18 3.53 2.57 -25.51
C ASP A 18 4.48 3.42 -24.65
N LYS A 19 4.55 4.74 -24.89
CA LYS A 19 5.27 5.69 -24.03
C LYS A 19 4.57 5.86 -22.69
N THR A 20 3.24 5.81 -22.64
CA THR A 20 2.45 5.81 -21.42
C THR A 20 2.61 4.49 -20.68
N ARG A 21 2.67 3.33 -21.33
CA ARG A 21 2.92 2.03 -20.67
C ARG A 21 4.36 1.91 -20.16
N LYS A 22 5.35 2.30 -20.96
CA LYS A 22 6.77 2.34 -20.53
C LYS A 22 7.01 3.42 -19.47
N GLY A 23 6.36 4.56 -19.58
CA GLY A 23 6.36 5.63 -18.59
C GLY A 23 5.56 5.30 -17.32
N MET A 24 4.50 4.50 -17.39
CA MET A 24 3.72 4.02 -16.24
C MET A 24 4.50 2.99 -15.41
N LYS A 25 5.45 2.27 -16.03
CA LYS A 25 6.47 1.50 -15.29
C LYS A 25 7.30 2.41 -14.36
N ASP A 26 7.35 3.71 -14.63
CA ASP A 26 8.10 4.74 -13.88
C ASP A 26 7.23 5.91 -13.32
N SER A 27 5.89 5.93 -13.47
CA SER A 27 5.10 7.19 -13.28
C SER A 27 3.77 7.09 -12.51
N LEU A 28 3.37 5.94 -11.96
CA LEU A 28 2.43 5.97 -10.83
C LEU A 28 3.23 5.80 -9.54
N PRO A 29 3.12 6.73 -8.56
CA PRO A 29 3.75 6.52 -7.26
C PRO A 29 3.23 5.19 -6.70
N PRO A 30 4.09 4.23 -6.35
CA PRO A 30 3.60 2.97 -5.81
C PRO A 30 2.78 3.26 -4.55
N TYR A 31 1.67 2.54 -4.40
CA TYR A 31 0.82 2.63 -3.23
C TYR A 31 1.53 1.94 -2.07
N LEU A 32 1.75 2.68 -1.00
CA LEU A 32 2.24 2.14 0.25
C LEU A 32 1.06 2.00 1.19
N VAL A 33 0.84 0.77 1.65
CA VAL A 33 -0.25 0.45 2.59
C VAL A 33 0.38 0.03 3.92
N PRO A 34 0.54 0.96 4.89
CA PRO A 34 1.10 0.65 6.19
C PRO A 34 0.11 -0.12 7.08
N ASP A 35 0.63 -1.09 7.82
CA ASP A 35 -0.06 -1.76 8.92
C ASP A 35 -0.04 -0.90 10.22
N PRO A 36 -0.76 -1.30 11.28
CA PRO A 36 -0.76 -0.56 12.54
C PRO A 36 0.62 -0.51 13.17
N ASP A 37 1.33 -1.63 13.14
CA ASP A 37 2.65 -1.74 13.75
C ASP A 37 3.64 -0.76 13.14
N ALA A 38 3.52 -0.44 11.85
CA ALA A 38 4.32 0.58 11.19
C ALA A 38 4.10 1.97 11.80
N PHE A 39 2.87 2.31 12.18
CA PHE A 39 2.55 3.56 12.87
C PHE A 39 2.94 3.53 14.35
N LEU A 40 2.81 2.39 15.03
CA LEU A 40 3.13 2.24 16.46
C LEU A 40 4.65 2.24 16.70
N ASN A 41 5.39 1.44 15.93
CA ASN A 41 6.82 1.19 16.11
C ASN A 41 7.68 2.20 15.33
N HIS A 42 7.23 2.63 14.15
CA HIS A 42 8.04 3.43 13.23
C HIS A 42 7.34 4.70 12.68
N PRO A 43 6.68 5.53 13.53
CA PRO A 43 5.95 6.71 13.06
C PRO A 43 6.84 7.73 12.34
N SER A 44 8.10 7.86 12.76
CA SER A 44 9.06 8.78 12.12
C SER A 44 9.36 8.40 10.67
N LEU A 45 9.46 7.11 10.36
CA LEU A 45 9.72 6.63 8.99
C LEU A 45 8.51 6.87 8.09
N ILE A 46 7.30 6.60 8.57
CA ILE A 46 6.07 6.91 7.82
C ILE A 46 5.97 8.40 7.51
N LYS A 47 6.26 9.27 8.49
CA LYS A 47 6.27 10.74 8.28
C LYS A 47 7.26 11.15 7.20
N GLN A 48 8.43 10.52 7.14
CA GLN A 48 9.43 10.77 6.10
C GLN A 48 8.98 10.26 4.73
N LEU A 49 8.40 9.06 4.65
CA LEU A 49 7.87 8.49 3.40
C LEU A 49 6.76 9.35 2.80
N ILE A 50 5.84 9.83 3.63
CA ILE A 50 4.82 10.80 3.21
C ILE A 50 5.52 12.08 2.75
N SER A 51 6.43 12.65 3.55
CA SER A 51 7.10 13.92 3.19
C SER A 51 7.93 13.84 1.90
N ALA A 52 8.39 12.66 1.50
CA ALA A 52 9.15 12.43 0.26
C ALA A 52 8.34 12.67 -1.01
N LYS A 53 6.99 12.59 -0.96
CA LYS A 53 6.08 12.78 -2.12
C LYS A 53 6.35 11.86 -3.33
N LYS A 54 7.11 10.77 -3.14
CA LYS A 54 7.43 9.77 -4.17
C LYS A 54 6.41 8.62 -4.22
N PHE A 55 5.54 8.52 -3.22
CA PHE A 55 4.59 7.44 -3.02
C PHE A 55 3.22 7.99 -2.66
N ILE A 56 2.17 7.21 -2.90
CA ILE A 56 0.84 7.49 -2.35
C ILE A 56 0.66 6.57 -1.15
N VAL A 57 0.63 7.13 0.05
CA VAL A 57 0.38 6.36 1.27
C VAL A 57 -1.12 6.23 1.48
N LEU A 58 -1.64 5.01 1.33
CA LEU A 58 -3.05 4.71 1.55
C LEU A 58 -3.23 4.05 2.91
N ILE A 59 -4.05 4.66 3.76
CA ILE A 59 -4.29 4.17 5.13
C ILE A 59 -5.61 3.38 5.16
N PRO A 60 -5.56 2.08 5.47
CA PRO A 60 -6.76 1.27 5.63
C PRO A 60 -7.62 1.72 6.82
N LEU A 61 -8.94 1.63 6.69
CA LEU A 61 -9.88 2.01 7.77
C LEU A 61 -9.65 1.19 9.04
N ILE A 62 -9.37 -0.11 8.88
CA ILE A 62 -9.08 -1.01 10.01
C ILE A 62 -7.84 -0.56 10.80
N VAL A 63 -6.86 0.06 10.13
CA VAL A 63 -5.64 0.59 10.76
C VAL A 63 -5.96 1.83 11.57
N VAL A 64 -6.83 2.71 11.07
CA VAL A 64 -7.32 3.87 11.84
C VAL A 64 -8.02 3.41 13.12
N SER A 65 -8.93 2.43 13.01
CA SER A 65 -9.63 1.87 14.17
C SER A 65 -8.65 1.27 15.20
N ALA A 66 -7.61 0.55 14.77
CA ALA A 66 -6.61 0.01 15.67
C ALA A 66 -5.78 1.11 16.36
N LEU A 67 -5.42 2.18 15.64
CA LEU A 67 -4.73 3.33 16.25
C LEU A 67 -5.61 4.04 17.29
N ASP A 68 -6.91 4.15 17.03
CA ASP A 68 -7.87 4.75 17.96
C ASP A 68 -8.03 3.95 19.26
N GLU A 69 -7.95 2.62 19.20
CA GLU A 69 -7.92 1.79 20.40
C GLU A 69 -6.61 2.02 21.19
N CYS A 70 -5.48 2.18 20.49
CA CYS A 70 -4.17 2.44 21.10
C CYS A 70 -3.97 3.89 21.59
N LYS A 71 -4.92 4.81 21.35
CA LYS A 71 -4.77 6.23 21.73
C LYS A 71 -4.66 6.45 23.24
N GLN A 72 -5.24 5.54 24.04
CA GLN A 72 -5.22 5.65 25.50
C GLN A 72 -3.91 5.15 26.10
N SER A 73 -3.20 4.25 25.41
CA SER A 73 -2.01 3.58 25.94
C SER A 73 -0.71 4.33 25.69
N SER A 74 -0.65 5.24 24.71
CA SER A 74 0.61 5.88 24.32
C SER A 74 0.44 7.33 23.83
N SER A 75 1.20 8.25 24.41
CA SER A 75 1.31 9.64 23.93
C SER A 75 1.81 9.71 22.48
N ARG A 76 2.77 8.86 22.12
CA ARG A 76 3.32 8.76 20.76
C ARG A 76 2.24 8.46 19.71
N VAL A 77 1.29 7.59 20.05
CA VAL A 77 0.18 7.23 19.16
C VAL A 77 -0.76 8.42 18.99
N ARG A 78 -1.11 9.12 20.08
CA ARG A 78 -1.93 10.34 20.01
C ARG A 78 -1.30 11.41 19.12
N ASP A 79 0.01 11.63 19.24
CA ASP A 79 0.72 12.61 18.41
C ASP A 79 0.79 12.18 16.94
N THR A 80 0.86 10.87 16.69
CA THR A 80 0.80 10.31 15.33
C THR A 80 -0.60 10.50 14.73
N ILE A 81 -1.66 10.22 15.47
CA ILE A 81 -3.05 10.45 15.04
C ILE A 81 -3.29 11.93 14.73
N ARG A 82 -2.94 12.85 15.64
CA ARG A 82 -3.07 14.30 15.40
C ARG A 82 -2.32 14.74 14.15
N TRP A 83 -1.11 14.20 13.95
CA TRP A 83 -0.33 14.50 12.75
C TRP A 83 -1.01 13.97 11.48
N LEU A 84 -1.57 12.76 11.50
CA LEU A 84 -2.31 12.18 10.36
C LEU A 84 -3.56 13.00 10.02
N GLU A 85 -4.35 13.39 11.02
CA GLU A 85 -5.51 14.26 10.83
C GLU A 85 -5.11 15.59 10.18
N TRP A 86 -4.03 16.20 10.65
CA TRP A 86 -3.50 17.44 10.07
C TRP A 86 -3.03 17.25 8.62
N GLN A 87 -2.36 16.14 8.31
CA GLN A 87 -1.96 15.81 6.94
C GLN A 87 -3.16 15.64 6.00
N LEU A 88 -4.20 14.95 6.46
CA LEU A 88 -5.41 14.68 5.68
C LEU A 88 -6.23 15.95 5.45
N ARG A 89 -6.37 16.80 6.47
CA ARG A 89 -7.06 18.10 6.36
C ARG A 89 -6.37 19.04 5.38
N ASN A 90 -5.05 19.00 5.34
CA ASN A 90 -4.26 19.83 4.42
C ASN A 90 -4.28 19.32 2.97
N GLY A 91 -5.00 18.24 2.66
CA GLY A 91 -5.31 17.83 1.28
C GLY A 91 -4.10 17.41 0.46
N ARG A 92 -3.10 16.77 1.07
CA ARG A 92 -1.90 16.37 0.31
C ARG A 92 -2.21 15.21 -0.64
N ARG A 93 -1.83 15.35 -1.91
CA ARG A 93 -2.07 14.34 -2.99
C ARG A 93 -1.36 13.00 -2.81
N ASN A 94 -0.41 12.92 -1.87
CA ASN A 94 0.44 11.75 -1.61
C ASN A 94 -0.04 10.91 -0.40
N MET A 95 -1.22 11.21 0.14
CA MET A 95 -1.80 10.48 1.26
C MET A 95 -3.31 10.39 1.10
N ARG A 96 -3.89 9.23 1.40
CA ARG A 96 -5.33 9.00 1.26
C ARG A 96 -5.83 7.99 2.30
N LEU A 97 -7.07 8.18 2.76
CA LEU A 97 -7.79 7.15 3.51
C LEU A 97 -8.51 6.19 2.56
N GLN A 98 -8.52 4.90 2.91
CA GLN A 98 -9.37 3.91 2.25
C GLN A 98 -10.84 4.35 2.34
N ARG A 99 -11.57 4.32 1.23
CA ARG A 99 -13.03 4.51 1.21
C ARG A 99 -13.73 3.20 1.57
N GLU A 100 -14.95 3.27 2.09
CA GLU A 100 -15.69 2.09 2.58
C GLU A 100 -15.83 0.98 1.53
N ASN A 101 -15.98 1.33 0.25
CA ASN A 101 -16.14 0.39 -0.85
C ASN A 101 -14.82 -0.10 -1.49
N GLU A 102 -13.66 0.32 -0.97
CA GLU A 102 -12.34 -0.02 -1.52
C GLU A 102 -11.76 -1.26 -0.85
N HIS A 103 -12.47 -2.37 -0.97
CA HIS A 103 -12.03 -3.67 -0.48
C HIS A 103 -12.45 -4.76 -1.45
N GLN A 104 -11.56 -5.71 -1.69
CA GLN A 104 -11.85 -6.85 -2.55
C GLN A 104 -11.38 -8.14 -1.89
N ALA A 105 -12.33 -9.06 -1.75
CA ALA A 105 -12.06 -10.39 -1.19
C ALA A 105 -10.93 -11.09 -1.96
N VAL A 106 -10.03 -11.72 -1.21
CA VAL A 106 -8.93 -12.47 -1.82
C VAL A 106 -9.44 -13.86 -2.21
N PRO A 107 -9.35 -14.25 -3.49
CA PRO A 107 -9.88 -15.52 -3.94
C PRO A 107 -9.10 -16.69 -3.33
N PHE A 108 -9.78 -17.82 -3.11
CA PHE A 108 -9.19 -19.09 -2.64
C PHE A 108 -8.53 -19.06 -1.25
N ILE A 109 -8.89 -18.09 -0.39
CA ILE A 109 -8.41 -18.02 1.00
C ILE A 109 -9.52 -18.37 1.98
N LYS A 110 -9.19 -19.24 2.95
CA LYS A 110 -10.08 -19.51 4.08
C LYS A 110 -10.00 -18.35 5.07
N TYR A 111 -11.10 -17.64 5.21
CA TYR A 111 -11.18 -16.50 6.11
C TYR A 111 -11.01 -16.96 7.58
N PRO A 112 -10.16 -16.29 8.37
CA PRO A 112 -10.02 -16.58 9.78
C PRO A 112 -11.34 -16.26 10.48
N LYS A 113 -11.61 -16.98 11.58
CA LYS A 113 -12.77 -16.66 12.43
C LYS A 113 -12.54 -15.27 13.03
N LYS A 114 -13.59 -14.45 13.12
CA LYS A 114 -13.55 -13.10 13.75
C LYS A 114 -12.99 -13.06 15.19
N LYS A 115 -12.84 -14.22 15.85
CA LYS A 115 -12.20 -14.35 17.17
C LYS A 115 -10.70 -14.08 17.13
N ASP A 116 -10.05 -14.32 15.99
CA ASP A 116 -8.65 -14.00 15.78
C ASP A 116 -8.55 -12.56 15.22
N LYS A 117 -8.41 -11.59 16.14
CA LYS A 117 -8.43 -10.17 15.82
C LYS A 117 -7.28 -9.78 14.89
N GLU A 118 -6.09 -10.35 15.11
CA GLU A 118 -4.88 -10.06 14.35
C GLU A 118 -4.98 -10.59 12.91
N ALA A 119 -5.34 -11.87 12.75
CA ALA A 119 -5.51 -12.47 11.43
C ALA A 119 -6.64 -11.79 10.62
N TRP A 120 -7.74 -11.44 11.31
CA TRP A 120 -8.85 -10.72 10.68
C TRP A 120 -8.42 -9.32 10.21
N MET A 121 -7.69 -8.60 11.05
CA MET A 121 -7.19 -7.28 10.72
C MET A 121 -6.24 -7.33 9.52
N PHE A 122 -5.28 -8.26 9.52
CA PHE A 122 -4.36 -8.43 8.41
C PHE A 122 -5.10 -8.71 7.11
N LEU A 123 -6.09 -9.61 7.14
CA LEU A 123 -6.87 -9.92 5.94
C LEU A 123 -7.61 -8.70 5.39
N ARG A 124 -8.15 -7.82 6.24
CA ARG A 124 -8.77 -6.57 5.80
C ARG A 124 -7.79 -5.61 5.13
N VAL A 125 -6.55 -5.54 5.62
CA VAL A 125 -5.49 -4.76 4.95
C VAL A 125 -5.15 -5.38 3.59
N VAL A 126 -5.03 -6.70 3.51
CA VAL A 126 -4.76 -7.42 2.26
C VAL A 126 -5.90 -7.23 1.25
N GLU A 127 -7.16 -7.24 1.68
CA GLU A 127 -8.32 -6.96 0.81
C GLU A 127 -8.28 -5.54 0.22
N CYS A 128 -7.81 -4.56 1.00
CA CYS A 128 -7.59 -3.21 0.52
C CYS A 128 -6.50 -3.17 -0.55
N CYS A 129 -5.36 -3.82 -0.30
CA CYS A 129 -4.28 -3.93 -1.27
C CYS A 129 -4.73 -4.65 -2.56
N ASN A 130 -5.50 -5.73 -2.44
CA ASN A 130 -6.01 -6.50 -3.57
C ASN A 130 -6.93 -5.66 -4.46
N TYR A 131 -7.79 -4.85 -3.86
CA TYR A 131 -8.63 -3.89 -4.59
C TYR A 131 -7.77 -2.90 -5.40
N LEU A 132 -6.72 -2.35 -4.80
CA LEU A 132 -5.82 -1.39 -5.46
C LEU A 132 -5.07 -2.01 -6.64
N CYS A 133 -4.60 -3.26 -6.50
CA CYS A 133 -3.95 -3.98 -7.59
C CYS A 133 -4.88 -4.16 -8.81
N ASN A 134 -6.18 -4.37 -8.57
CA ASN A 134 -7.16 -4.63 -9.62
C ASN A 134 -7.77 -3.35 -10.24
N GLN A 135 -7.67 -2.19 -9.58
CA GLN A 135 -8.15 -0.92 -10.12
C GLN A 135 -7.24 -0.31 -11.19
N SER A 136 -5.95 -0.65 -11.21
CA SER A 136 -4.97 0.22 -11.86
C SER A 136 -5.02 0.26 -13.40
N THR A 137 -5.45 -0.80 -14.10
CA THR A 137 -5.47 -0.81 -15.59
C THR A 137 -6.47 -1.79 -16.24
N GLY A 138 -7.40 -2.40 -15.49
CA GLY A 138 -8.18 -3.53 -15.98
C GLY A 138 -7.41 -4.86 -15.98
N GLU A 139 -6.08 -4.80 -15.92
CA GLU A 139 -5.19 -5.91 -15.57
C GLU A 139 -4.63 -5.74 -14.15
N LYS A 140 -4.41 -6.87 -13.47
CA LYS A 140 -3.89 -6.92 -12.10
C LYS A 140 -2.40 -6.56 -12.10
N ASN A 141 -2.04 -5.42 -11.52
CA ASN A 141 -0.64 -4.99 -11.37
C ASN A 141 -0.16 -5.18 -9.93
N PRO A 142 0.44 -6.34 -9.60
CA PRO A 142 0.92 -6.62 -8.24
C PRO A 142 2.10 -5.73 -7.81
N GLU A 143 2.88 -5.21 -8.76
CA GLU A 143 4.05 -4.35 -8.48
C GLU A 143 3.66 -2.94 -8.01
N LEU A 144 2.40 -2.55 -8.16
CA LEU A 144 1.91 -1.21 -7.84
C LEU A 144 1.68 -0.99 -6.33
N VAL A 145 1.49 -2.06 -5.55
CA VAL A 145 1.11 -1.97 -4.13
C VAL A 145 2.13 -2.72 -3.27
N THR A 146 2.70 -2.02 -2.28
CA THR A 146 3.53 -2.63 -1.24
C THR A 146 2.89 -2.42 0.12
N LEU A 147 2.62 -3.53 0.82
CA LEU A 147 2.18 -3.53 2.21
C LEU A 147 3.42 -3.34 3.09
N LEU A 148 3.42 -2.27 3.88
CA LEU A 148 4.51 -1.97 4.80
C LEU A 148 4.14 -2.47 6.19
N THR A 149 4.98 -3.34 6.72
CA THR A 149 4.83 -3.84 8.09
C THR A 149 5.87 -3.27 9.04
N GLY A 150 5.42 -2.92 10.26
CA GLY A 150 6.28 -2.56 11.37
C GLY A 150 6.64 -3.71 12.31
N SER A 151 6.21 -4.93 11.99
CA SER A 151 6.48 -6.12 12.81
C SER A 151 7.31 -7.14 12.06
N LYS A 152 8.47 -7.50 12.63
CA LYS A 152 9.36 -8.53 12.06
C LYS A 152 8.78 -9.93 12.22
N THR A 153 7.88 -10.15 13.18
CA THR A 153 7.25 -11.45 13.44
C THR A 153 6.27 -11.84 12.32
N LEU A 154 5.58 -10.85 11.74
CA LEU A 154 4.70 -11.06 10.58
C LEU A 154 5.44 -11.59 9.34
N LEU A 155 6.74 -11.26 9.21
CA LEU A 155 7.59 -11.70 8.09
C LEU A 155 8.21 -13.07 8.32
N THR A 156 8.43 -13.48 9.57
CA THR A 156 9.10 -14.74 9.91
C THR A 156 8.14 -15.92 10.04
N ASN A 157 6.83 -15.75 9.78
CA ASN A 157 5.81 -16.81 9.88
C ASN A 157 5.79 -17.51 11.26
N GLN A 158 6.30 -16.88 12.32
CA GLN A 158 6.37 -17.46 13.68
C GLN A 158 5.02 -17.36 14.41
N ASN A 159 3.92 -17.60 13.70
CA ASN A 159 2.61 -17.61 14.31
C ASN A 159 2.33 -18.97 14.92
N THR A 160 2.01 -18.97 16.20
CA THR A 160 1.52 -20.12 16.96
C THR A 160 0.11 -20.53 16.53
N THR A 161 -0.59 -19.67 15.79
CA THR A 161 -1.88 -19.93 15.16
C THR A 161 -1.63 -20.27 13.68
N GLY A 162 -2.18 -21.37 13.17
CA GLY A 162 -1.91 -21.89 11.81
C GLY A 162 -2.33 -21.00 10.62
N PHE A 163 -2.44 -19.69 10.80
CA PHE A 163 -2.72 -18.69 9.76
C PHE A 163 -1.42 -18.00 9.32
N SER A 164 -0.97 -18.32 8.10
CA SER A 164 0.20 -17.69 7.49
C SER A 164 -0.19 -16.38 6.81
N HIS A 165 0.20 -15.26 7.45
CA HIS A 165 -0.04 -13.91 6.94
C HIS A 165 0.71 -13.69 5.61
N LEU A 166 1.97 -14.11 5.56
CA LEU A 166 2.78 -14.00 4.34
C LEU A 166 2.22 -14.85 3.19
N GLY A 167 1.71 -16.06 3.48
CA GLY A 167 1.09 -16.92 2.46
C GLY A 167 -0.15 -16.28 1.84
N VAL A 168 -0.99 -15.64 2.65
CA VAL A 168 -2.20 -14.93 2.23
C VAL A 168 -1.88 -13.71 1.36
N ALA A 169 -0.88 -12.92 1.74
CA ALA A 169 -0.46 -11.79 0.92
C ALA A 169 0.17 -12.24 -0.41
N LYS A 170 0.99 -13.30 -0.38
CA LYS A 170 1.61 -13.86 -1.60
C LYS A 170 0.59 -14.45 -2.57
N SER A 171 -0.44 -15.17 -2.09
CA SER A 171 -1.49 -15.68 -2.97
C SER A 171 -2.35 -14.56 -3.58
N ALA A 172 -2.49 -13.43 -2.87
CA ALA A 172 -3.07 -12.21 -3.41
C ALA A 172 -2.14 -11.48 -4.41
N GLY A 173 -0.86 -11.86 -4.51
CA GLY A 173 0.15 -11.18 -5.33
C GLY A 173 0.59 -9.83 -4.74
N ILE A 174 0.49 -9.65 -3.42
CA ILE A 174 0.86 -8.39 -2.75
C ILE A 174 2.29 -8.51 -2.20
N ASN A 175 3.12 -7.52 -2.49
CA ASN A 175 4.45 -7.42 -1.89
C ASN A 175 4.34 -6.95 -0.43
N VAL A 176 4.97 -7.69 0.50
CA VAL A 176 5.01 -7.34 1.92
C VAL A 176 6.45 -7.09 2.31
N GLU A 177 6.73 -5.89 2.82
CA GLU A 177 8.08 -5.51 3.24
C GLU A 177 8.10 -4.85 4.62
N HIS A 178 9.20 -5.05 5.36
CA HIS A 178 9.44 -4.30 6.58
C HIS A 178 9.72 -2.83 6.25
N ILE A 179 9.16 -1.91 7.03
CA ILE A 179 9.33 -0.47 6.80
C ILE A 179 10.80 -0.02 6.81
N GLU A 180 11.65 -0.56 7.69
CA GLU A 180 13.07 -0.21 7.74
C GLU A 180 13.82 -0.68 6.48
N THR A 181 13.49 -1.87 5.99
CA THR A 181 14.11 -2.47 4.80
C THR A 181 13.69 -1.67 3.57
N PHE A 182 12.40 -1.38 3.44
CA PHE A 182 11.87 -0.55 2.36
C PHE A 182 12.53 0.84 2.36
N PHE A 183 12.56 1.49 3.53
CA PHE A 183 13.15 2.82 3.67
C PHE A 183 14.64 2.85 3.30
N SER A 184 15.39 1.82 3.69
CA SER A 184 16.82 1.70 3.36
C SER A 184 17.04 1.51 1.86
N LYS A 185 16.29 0.61 1.21
CA LYS A 185 16.32 0.40 -0.25
C LYS A 185 15.97 1.69 -1.02
N TRP A 186 14.92 2.39 -0.57
CA TRP A 186 14.52 3.65 -1.17
C TRP A 186 15.61 4.72 -1.02
N LYS A 187 16.24 4.83 0.15
CA LYS A 187 17.31 5.80 0.41
C LYS A 187 18.57 5.51 -0.42
N SER A 188 18.92 4.23 -0.66
CA SER A 188 20.03 3.87 -1.54
C SER A 188 19.71 4.15 -3.01
N SER A 189 18.49 3.82 -3.46
CA SER A 189 18.04 4.09 -4.84
C SER A 189 17.95 5.58 -5.14
N SER A 190 17.55 6.40 -4.16
CA SER A 190 17.50 7.86 -4.31
C SER A 190 18.88 8.52 -4.42
N LYS A 191 19.95 7.86 -3.94
CA LYS A 191 21.33 8.36 -4.01
C LYS A 191 22.05 8.02 -5.31
N SER A 192 21.60 7.01 -6.05
CA SER A 192 22.23 6.57 -7.31
C SER A 192 21.77 7.33 -8.55
N HIS A 193 21.01 8.41 -8.39
CA HIS A 193 20.53 9.29 -9.46
C HIS A 193 21.03 10.73 -9.32
N GLY A 194 22.14 10.92 -8.58
CA GLY A 194 22.85 12.19 -8.45
C GLY A 194 24.12 12.23 -9.29
#